data_AF-A0AAE5LMS7-F1
#
_entry.id   AF-A0AAE5LMS7-F1
#
_cell.length_a   1.000
_cell.length_b   1.000
_cell.length_c   1.000
_cell.angle_alpha   90.00
_cell.angle_beta   90.00
_cell.angle_gamma   90.00
#
_symmetry.space_group_name_H-M   'P 1'
#
loop_
_entity.id
_entity.type
_entity.pdbx_description
1 polymer ?
#
loop_
_entity_poly.entity_id
_entity_poly.type
_entity_poly.pdbx_seq_one_letter_code
_entity_poly.pdbx_strand_id
1 'polypeptide(L)'
;MNLYNNNSNADIKNAEETLSLAQITLDDKAKIYDKNKALFNAQAISESDLNKIKIDYDTAKSDYEKAKTALENAKVKVDQALNKAKSDYETAQT
;
A
#
# COMPACT_ATOMS: atom_id res chain seq x y z
N MET A 1 19.03 17.12 19.06
CA MET A 1 17.59 17.03 18.71
C MET A 1 17.44 15.88 17.71
N ASN A 2 16.95 14.69 18.11
CA ASN A 2 16.94 13.50 17.20
C ASN A 2 15.73 12.56 17.37
N LEU A 3 14.68 13.02 18.07
CA LEU A 3 13.48 12.20 18.34
C LEU A 3 12.49 12.22 17.16
N TYR A 4 12.33 13.36 16.48
CA TYR A 4 11.44 13.48 15.31
C TYR A 4 11.84 12.56 14.16
N ASN A 5 13.14 12.38 13.94
CA ASN A 5 13.65 11.57 12.83
C ASN A 5 13.41 10.06 13.04
N ASN A 6 13.41 9.57 14.28
CA ASN A 6 13.22 8.14 14.55
C ASN A 6 11.76 7.69 14.39
N ASN A 7 10.79 8.50 14.83
CA ASN A 7 9.37 8.13 14.74
C ASN A 7 8.85 8.23 13.31
N SER A 8 9.24 9.29 12.59
CA SER A 8 8.91 9.48 11.17
C SER A 8 9.46 8.38 10.27
N ASN A 9 10.63 7.85 10.58
CA ASN A 9 11.22 6.75 9.82
C ASN A 9 10.52 5.41 10.11
N ALA A 10 9.97 5.24 11.31
CA ALA A 10 9.15 4.08 11.65
C ALA A 10 7.80 4.08 10.92
N ASP A 11 7.14 5.23 10.79
CA ASP A 11 5.88 5.36 10.05
C ASP A 11 6.06 5.01 8.55
N ILE A 12 7.12 5.51 7.93
CA ILE A 12 7.45 5.16 6.53
C ILE A 12 7.74 3.66 6.41
N LYS A 13 8.59 3.10 7.28
CA LYS A 13 8.93 1.67 7.25
C LYS A 13 7.70 0.77 7.41
N ASN A 14 6.81 1.10 8.35
CA ASN A 14 5.55 0.36 8.55
C ASN A 14 4.64 0.44 7.32
N ALA A 15 4.56 1.61 6.67
CA ALA A 15 3.79 1.78 5.44
C ALA A 15 4.40 1.01 4.25
N GLU A 16 5.74 0.95 4.15
CA GLU A 16 6.44 0.14 3.15
C GLU A 16 6.19 -1.36 3.34
N GLU A 17 6.27 -1.86 4.58
CA GLU A 17 5.96 -3.25 4.91
C GLU A 17 4.50 -3.59 4.58
N THR A 18 3.57 -2.69 4.91
CA THR A 18 2.14 -2.83 4.59
C THR A 18 1.91 -2.88 3.08
N LEU A 19 2.55 -1.99 2.32
CA LEU A 19 2.48 -1.98 0.86
C LEU A 19 3.06 -3.28 0.26
N SER A 20 4.18 -3.75 0.78
CA SER A 20 4.81 -5.00 0.34
C SER A 20 3.90 -6.20 0.55
N LEU A 21 3.27 -6.30 1.72
CA LEU A 21 2.31 -7.38 2.03
C LEU A 21 1.06 -7.30 1.14
N ALA A 22 0.56 -6.08 0.88
CA ALA A 22 -0.57 -5.86 -0.01
C ALA A 22 -0.23 -6.24 -1.46
N GLN A 23 0.99 -5.95 -1.94
CA GLN A 23 1.46 -6.36 -3.27
C GLN A 23 1.53 -7.89 -3.38
N ILE A 24 2.11 -8.58 -2.38
CA ILE A 24 2.18 -10.05 -2.37
C ILE A 24 0.77 -10.66 -2.43
N THR A 25 -0.17 -10.08 -1.67
CA THR A 25 -1.56 -10.52 -1.64
C THR A 25 -2.24 -10.29 -3.00
N LEU A 26 -2.05 -9.11 -3.60
CA LEU A 26 -2.56 -8.80 -4.94
C LEU A 26 -2.01 -9.78 -5.98
N ASP A 27 -0.71 -10.06 -5.96
CA ASP A 27 -0.07 -10.98 -6.91
C ASP A 27 -0.60 -12.40 -6.79
N ASP A 28 -0.83 -12.88 -5.55
CA ASP A 28 -1.45 -14.18 -5.31
C ASP A 28 -2.88 -14.24 -5.84
N LYS A 29 -3.71 -13.25 -5.49
CA LYS A 29 -5.11 -13.19 -5.95
C LYS A 29 -5.23 -13.00 -7.47
N ALA A 30 -4.32 -12.26 -8.10
CA ALA A 30 -4.24 -12.14 -9.56
C ALA A 30 -3.99 -13.51 -10.21
N LYS A 31 -3.01 -14.27 -9.72
CA LYS A 31 -2.71 -15.63 -10.22
C LYS A 31 -3.89 -16.58 -10.03
N ILE A 32 -4.59 -16.50 -8.90
CA ILE A 32 -5.77 -17.32 -8.64
C ILE A 32 -6.91 -16.93 -9.59
N TYR A 33 -7.16 -15.64 -9.80
CA TYR A 33 -8.18 -15.16 -10.73
C TYR A 33 -7.90 -15.61 -12.16
N ASP A 34 -6.67 -15.46 -12.65
CA ASP A 34 -6.29 -15.87 -14.01
C ASP A 34 -6.46 -17.38 -14.25
N LYS A 35 -6.06 -18.21 -13.29
CA LYS A 35 -6.27 -19.66 -13.34
C LYS A 35 -7.76 -20.01 -13.41
N ASN A 36 -8.58 -19.37 -12.58
CA ASN A 36 -10.02 -19.65 -12.53
C ASN A 36 -10.75 -19.10 -13.75
N LYS A 37 -10.27 -18.00 -14.34
CA LYS A 37 -10.77 -17.53 -15.63
C LYS A 37 -10.54 -18.57 -16.74
N ALA A 38 -9.39 -19.24 -16.76
CA ALA A 38 -9.13 -20.33 -17.68
C ALA A 38 -10.07 -21.54 -17.43
N LEU A 39 -10.31 -21.90 -16.17
CA LEU A 39 -11.27 -22.97 -15.81
C LEU A 39 -12.71 -22.62 -16.22
N PHE A 40 -13.12 -21.37 -16.03
CA PHE A 40 -14.44 -20.89 -16.45
C PHE A 40 -14.60 -20.96 -17.98
N ASN A 41 -13.58 -20.53 -18.72
CA ASN A 41 -13.57 -20.64 -20.19
C ASN A 41 -13.63 -22.10 -20.67
N ALA A 42 -13.09 -23.03 -19.88
CA ALA A 42 -13.21 -24.47 -20.09
C ALA A 42 -14.53 -25.07 -19.55
N GLN A 43 -15.48 -24.23 -19.11
CA GLN A 43 -16.77 -24.61 -18.52
C GLN A 43 -16.65 -25.51 -17.26
N ALA A 44 -15.49 -25.50 -16.60
CA ALA A 44 -15.22 -26.34 -15.43
C ALA A 44 -15.69 -25.72 -14.10
N ILE A 45 -15.96 -24.40 -14.08
CA ILE A 45 -16.54 -23.69 -12.94
C ILE A 45 -17.68 -22.79 -13.41
N SER A 46 -18.57 -22.40 -12.49
CA SER A 46 -19.66 -21.49 -12.80
C SER A 46 -19.19 -20.03 -12.87
N GLU A 47 -19.98 -19.18 -13.50
CA GLU A 47 -19.76 -17.73 -13.48
C GLU A 47 -19.82 -17.17 -12.05
N SER A 48 -20.71 -17.72 -11.21
CA SER A 48 -20.82 -17.32 -9.79
C SER A 48 -19.51 -17.60 -9.03
N ASP A 49 -18.87 -18.74 -9.31
CA ASP A 49 -17.59 -19.08 -8.68
C ASP A 49 -16.47 -18.16 -9.15
N LEU A 50 -16.39 -17.88 -10.46
CA LEU A 50 -15.43 -16.90 -10.99
C LEU A 50 -15.67 -15.50 -10.39
N ASN A 51 -16.93 -15.08 -10.22
CA ASN A 51 -17.27 -13.77 -9.66
C ASN A 51 -16.83 -13.62 -8.20
N LYS A 52 -16.95 -14.66 -7.37
CA LYS A 52 -16.42 -14.64 -5.99
C LYS A 52 -14.91 -14.40 -5.98
N ILE A 53 -14.18 -15.09 -6.86
CA ILE A 53 -12.72 -14.97 -6.98
C ILE A 53 -12.34 -13.58 -7.52
N LYS A 54 -13.15 -13.03 -8.43
CA LYS A 54 -12.97 -11.66 -8.92
C LYS A 54 -13.11 -10.64 -7.79
N ILE A 55 -14.08 -10.81 -6.89
CA ILE A 55 -14.27 -9.93 -5.73
C ILE A 55 -13.04 -9.95 -4.83
N ASP A 56 -12.47 -11.13 -4.57
CA ASP A 56 -11.23 -11.26 -3.78
C ASP A 56 -10.05 -10.53 -4.43
N TYR A 57 -9.89 -10.67 -5.75
CA TYR A 57 -8.87 -9.96 -6.52
C TYR A 57 -9.08 -8.44 -6.50
N ASP A 58 -10.30 -7.97 -6.74
CA ASP A 58 -10.63 -6.54 -6.72
C ASP A 58 -10.41 -5.93 -5.32
N THR A 59 -10.70 -6.70 -4.26
CA THR A 59 -10.44 -6.30 -2.87
C THR A 59 -8.94 -6.16 -2.61
N ALA A 60 -8.14 -7.16 -2.98
CA ALA A 60 -6.69 -7.10 -2.84
C ALA A 60 -6.08 -5.92 -3.61
N LYS A 61 -6.62 -5.62 -4.80
CA LYS A 61 -6.21 -4.45 -5.60
C LYS A 61 -6.55 -3.14 -4.89
N SER A 62 -7.75 -3.04 -4.31
CA SER A 62 -8.16 -1.87 -3.53
C SER A 62 -7.23 -1.65 -2.34
N ASP A 63 -6.88 -2.71 -1.62
CA ASP A 63 -6.03 -2.63 -0.44
C ASP A 63 -4.58 -2.27 -0.78
N TYR A 64 -4.06 -2.75 -1.91
CA TYR A 64 -2.78 -2.30 -2.46
C TYR A 64 -2.77 -0.79 -2.73
N GLU A 65 -3.79 -0.25 -3.41
CA GLU A 65 -3.86 1.19 -3.72
C GLU A 65 -4.00 2.05 -2.45
N LYS A 66 -4.74 1.56 -1.45
CA LYS A 66 -4.81 2.22 -0.13
C LYS A 66 -3.45 2.22 0.56
N ALA A 67 -2.73 1.09 0.57
CA ALA A 67 -1.41 1.00 1.17
C ALA A 67 -0.39 1.92 0.47
N LYS A 68 -0.46 2.01 -0.85
CA LYS A 68 0.36 2.90 -1.67
C LYS A 68 0.09 4.37 -1.33
N THR A 69 -1.19 4.74 -1.22
CA THR A 69 -1.60 6.09 -0.80
C THR A 69 -1.14 6.40 0.62
N ALA A 70 -1.21 5.44 1.54
CA ALA A 70 -0.75 5.61 2.91
C ALA A 70 0.76 5.86 2.99
N LEU A 71 1.56 5.14 2.20
CA LEU A 71 3.00 5.37 2.10
C LEU A 71 3.32 6.77 1.56
N GLU A 72 2.64 7.22 0.51
CA GLU A 72 2.83 8.57 -0.03
C GLU A 72 2.50 9.64 1.01
N ASN A 73 1.37 9.48 1.71
CA ASN A 73 0.98 10.40 2.78
C ASN A 73 2.00 10.42 3.94
N ALA A 74 2.60 9.27 4.28
CA ALA A 74 3.64 9.21 5.30
C ALA A 74 4.87 10.01 4.86
N LYS A 75 5.33 9.83 3.62
CA LYS A 75 6.47 10.58 3.05
C LYS A 75 6.23 12.08 3.06
N VAL A 76 5.06 12.53 2.58
CA VAL A 76 4.68 13.95 2.57
C VAL A 76 4.70 14.56 3.98
N LYS A 77 4.20 13.83 5.00
CA LYS A 77 4.22 14.31 6.39
C LYS A 77 5.65 14.49 6.91
N VAL A 78 6.55 13.57 6.58
CA VAL A 78 7.97 13.66 6.97
C VAL A 78 8.63 14.86 6.31
N ASP A 79 8.40 15.07 5.01
CA ASP A 79 8.95 16.22 4.28
C ASP A 79 8.46 17.55 4.86
N GLN A 80 7.16 17.65 5.17
CA GLN A 80 6.58 18.84 5.81
C GLN A 80 7.20 19.09 7.20
N ALA A 81 7.37 18.05 8.01
CA ALA A 81 7.99 18.16 9.33
C ALA A 81 9.45 18.63 9.22
N LEU A 82 10.21 18.10 8.25
CA LEU A 82 11.60 18.49 8.02
C LEU A 82 11.71 19.95 7.57
N ASN A 83 10.86 20.39 6.65
CA ASN A 83 10.84 21.78 6.18
C ASN A 83 10.48 22.75 7.30
N LYS A 84 9.50 22.39 8.14
CA LYS A 84 9.17 23.18 9.33
C LYS A 84 10.36 23.27 10.29
N ALA A 85 11.02 22.15 10.58
CA ALA A 85 12.18 22.13 11.49
C ALA A 85 13.35 22.99 10.97
N LYS A 86 13.59 23.00 9.66
CA LYS A 86 14.58 23.89 9.01
C LYS A 86 14.21 25.37 9.20
N SER A 87 12.97 25.73 8.87
CA SER A 87 12.50 27.12 9.01
C SER A 87 12.54 27.62 10.46
N ASP A 88 12.15 26.78 11.42
CA ASP A 88 12.24 27.09 12.85
C ASP A 88 13.71 27.32 13.28
N TYR A 89 14.65 26.51 12.78
CA TYR A 89 16.09 26.64 13.08
C TYR A 89 16.73 27.89 12.47
N GLU A 90 16.35 28.25 11.23
CA GLU A 90 16.81 29.49 10.57
C GLU A 90 16.29 30.72 11.32
N THR A 91 15.01 30.73 11.68
CA THR A 91 14.39 31.83 12.44
C THR A 91 15.03 31.99 13.81
N ALA A 92 15.36 30.89 14.50
CA ALA A 92 15.99 30.93 15.82
C ALA A 92 17.45 31.43 15.81
N GLN A 93 18.11 31.46 14.63
CA GLN A 93 19.46 32.01 14.47
C GLN A 93 19.49 33.49 14.11
N THR A 94 18.34 34.08 13.77
CA THR A 94 18.21 35.48 13.37
C THR A 94 17.80 36.34 14.55
#